data_AF-A0A9D5YDU6-F1
#
_entry.id   AF-A0A9D5YDU6-F1
#
_cell.length_a   1.000
_cell.length_b   1.000
_cell.length_c   1.000
_cell.angle_alpha   90.00
_cell.angle_beta   90.00
_cell.angle_gamma   90.00
#
_symmetry.space_group_name_H-M   'P 1'
#
loop_
_entity.id
_entity.type
_entity.pdbx_description
1 polymer ?
#
loop_
_entity_poly.entity_id
_entity_poly.type
_entity_poly.pdbx_seq_one_letter_code
_entity_poly.pdbx_strand_id
1 'polypeptide(L)'
;MDITQKQEILISTALSYFERGKNIQYDQRCMDRSLFLTPRRRKLLPPEAATGQNTQYFDCSSFVGAVYYEAFGYELPHDLTWHMVDYVTPRVYYHEFTHSKEEHDIVKKQILDVLKSGDVITYDRGVGSGHTLIYMGDHKYIHCTTNGRADSYDYQNCKSREYEAGLFVDLLENKLLTEKGVFSEKIRRVSIARPLLEVGEPTKRTLARVGECDGLYVEVLTNPVGFENAKHGDEIEFCLKVTEKKGNSKKSIAKIEVPDFANVIGENKCQIEILPNSTTTITFKVTVEDKNVALLKDVKMYLGEFEVFVPMVLLGKTLSNEQRDILTNQLEKVKTFDLQTVSNIYENAGIKVETSETKVLQNLFYLHDSPTGDVLARRTQNPVLDGAVYSLFGGTGVITPEMIRYPFIRTNRVIKRDFLVGDIIVISNDACGKESFSAVYLGDKIVGKTKFGGEYEVLEGNRIDEFIDSLLGKFCFVVLRPSFKE
;
A
#
# COMPACT_ATOMS: atom_id res chain seq x y z
N MET A 1 16.82 -14.25 23.82
CA MET A 1 16.48 -12.89 24.32
C MET A 1 15.47 -12.98 25.47
N ASP A 2 15.55 -12.16 26.51
CA ASP A 2 14.51 -12.17 27.57
C ASP A 2 13.22 -11.49 27.13
N ILE A 3 12.14 -11.63 27.91
CA ILE A 3 10.82 -11.09 27.53
C ILE A 3 10.79 -9.55 27.54
N THR A 4 11.56 -8.91 28.42
CA THR A 4 11.61 -7.45 28.53
C THR A 4 12.26 -6.84 27.29
N GLN A 5 13.36 -7.45 26.82
CA GLN A 5 13.99 -7.07 25.56
C GLN A 5 13.05 -7.24 24.37
N LYS A 6 12.27 -8.34 24.31
CA LYS A 6 11.25 -8.52 23.27
C LYS A 6 10.16 -7.46 23.31
N GLN A 7 9.73 -7.04 24.51
CA GLN A 7 8.75 -5.96 24.68
C GLN A 7 9.30 -4.65 24.14
N GLU A 8 10.51 -4.25 24.54
CA GLU A 8 11.16 -3.03 24.05
C GLU A 8 11.28 -3.00 22.52
N ILE A 9 11.65 -4.14 21.92
CA ILE A 9 11.75 -4.28 20.47
C ILE A 9 10.40 -4.11 19.77
N LEU A 10 9.34 -4.77 20.28
CA LEU A 10 8.01 -4.65 19.70
C LEU A 10 7.50 -3.21 19.78
N ILE A 11 7.67 -2.56 20.94
CA ILE A 11 7.21 -1.17 21.13
C ILE A 11 8.03 -0.20 20.29
N SER A 12 9.35 -0.37 20.21
CA SER A 12 10.20 0.42 19.31
C SER A 12 9.78 0.27 17.85
N THR A 13 9.46 -0.95 17.42
CA THR A 13 8.94 -1.23 16.08
C THR A 13 7.60 -0.51 15.86
N ALA A 14 6.66 -0.61 16.80
CA ALA A 14 5.37 0.08 16.72
C ALA A 14 5.52 1.62 16.65
N LEU A 15 6.43 2.19 17.43
CA LEU A 15 6.74 3.61 17.42
C LEU A 15 7.35 4.06 16.09
N SER A 16 8.17 3.23 15.45
CA SER A 16 8.73 3.57 14.14
C SER A 16 7.69 3.64 13.01
N TYR A 17 6.55 2.95 13.16
CA TYR A 17 5.37 3.22 12.32
C TYR A 17 4.70 4.54 12.72
N PHE A 18 4.47 4.78 14.01
CA PHE A 18 3.86 6.03 14.48
C PHE A 18 4.58 7.28 13.98
N GLU A 19 5.92 7.25 13.95
CA GLU A 19 6.78 8.32 13.47
C GLU A 19 6.60 8.66 11.98
N ARG A 20 5.96 7.78 11.20
CA ARG A 20 5.61 8.04 9.79
C ARG A 20 4.48 9.05 9.62
N GLY A 21 3.72 9.33 10.69
CA GLY A 21 2.70 10.37 10.73
C GLY A 21 1.69 10.25 9.59
N LYS A 22 1.51 11.33 8.82
CA LYS A 22 0.56 11.40 7.70
C LYS A 22 0.83 10.40 6.56
N ASN A 23 2.02 9.81 6.49
CA ASN A 23 2.33 8.80 5.47
C ASN A 23 1.71 7.43 5.82
N ILE A 24 1.13 7.29 7.02
CA ILE A 24 0.27 6.17 7.40
C ILE A 24 -1.15 6.66 7.57
N GLN A 25 -2.09 5.98 6.91
CA GLN A 25 -3.52 6.28 6.93
C GLN A 25 -4.33 5.06 7.37
N TYR A 26 -5.46 5.30 8.03
CA TYR A 26 -6.38 4.23 8.41
C TYR A 26 -7.40 3.94 7.30
N ASP A 27 -7.57 2.68 6.91
CA ASP A 27 -8.58 2.25 5.93
C ASP A 27 -9.34 1.02 6.43
N GLN A 28 -10.61 1.18 6.81
CA GLN A 28 -11.47 0.06 7.22
C GLN A 28 -12.16 -0.63 6.02
N ARG A 29 -12.35 0.09 4.92
CA ARG A 29 -13.08 -0.39 3.73
C ARG A 29 -12.20 -1.19 2.78
N CYS A 30 -10.90 -1.20 3.01
CA CYS A 30 -10.00 -2.12 2.35
C CYS A 30 -10.23 -3.58 2.73
N MET A 31 -11.37 -3.98 3.32
CA MET A 31 -11.67 -5.37 3.68
C MET A 31 -12.86 -5.84 2.87
N ASP A 32 -12.61 -6.78 1.95
CA ASP A 32 -13.66 -7.49 1.25
C ASP A 32 -14.36 -8.42 2.25
N ARG A 33 -15.67 -8.21 2.44
CA ARG A 33 -16.48 -8.98 3.39
C ARG A 33 -16.79 -10.40 2.93
N SER A 34 -16.58 -10.69 1.65
CA SER A 34 -16.90 -11.96 1.00
C SER A 34 -15.71 -12.91 0.95
N LEU A 35 -14.52 -12.38 0.65
CA LEU A 35 -13.28 -13.16 0.58
C LEU A 35 -12.36 -12.97 1.78
N PHE A 36 -12.70 -12.05 2.70
CA PHE A 36 -11.83 -11.67 3.83
C PHE A 36 -10.45 -11.19 3.39
N LEU A 37 -10.34 -10.67 2.16
CA LEU A 37 -9.10 -10.19 1.55
C LEU A 37 -9.15 -8.68 1.40
N THR A 38 -7.96 -8.06 1.42
CA THR A 38 -7.88 -6.63 1.65
C THR A 38 -7.06 -5.91 0.61
N PRO A 39 -7.68 -5.35 -0.45
CA PRO A 39 -6.97 -4.91 -1.65
C PRO A 39 -6.11 -3.66 -1.47
N ARG A 40 -6.06 -3.02 -0.29
CA ARG A 40 -5.10 -1.92 0.00
C ARG A 40 -4.15 -2.21 1.15
N ARG A 41 -4.24 -3.38 1.80
CA ARG A 41 -3.37 -3.70 2.92
C ARG A 41 -2.05 -4.26 2.41
N ARG A 42 -0.99 -3.58 2.80
CA ARG A 42 0.38 -4.04 2.64
C ARG A 42 0.83 -4.62 3.98
N LYS A 43 0.24 -5.77 4.33
CA LYS A 43 0.26 -6.34 5.70
C LYS A 43 1.65 -6.55 6.29
N LEU A 44 2.65 -6.69 5.44
CA LEU A 44 4.01 -7.09 5.79
C LEU A 44 5.04 -6.05 5.34
N LEU A 45 4.62 -4.81 5.07
CA LEU A 45 5.58 -3.77 4.74
C LEU A 45 6.15 -3.12 6.00
N PRO A 46 7.45 -2.79 5.95
CA PRO A 46 8.12 -2.11 7.03
C PRO A 46 7.66 -0.65 7.12
N PRO A 47 7.91 0.01 8.27
CA PRO A 47 7.64 1.44 8.40
C PRO A 47 8.40 2.28 7.36
N GLU A 48 9.59 1.89 6.91
CA GLU A 48 10.38 2.61 5.86
C GLU A 48 9.68 2.67 4.51
N ALA A 49 8.67 1.83 4.27
CA ALA A 49 7.89 1.95 3.05
C ALA A 49 6.90 3.12 3.10
N ALA A 50 6.61 3.72 4.26
CA ALA A 50 5.72 4.87 4.38
C ALA A 50 6.53 6.16 4.26
N THR A 51 6.60 6.70 3.04
CA THR A 51 7.42 7.87 2.70
C THR A 51 6.56 9.00 2.19
N GLY A 52 7.14 10.18 1.96
CA GLY A 52 6.44 11.27 1.28
C GLY A 52 5.98 10.94 -0.15
N GLN A 53 6.49 9.86 -0.75
CA GLN A 53 6.09 9.38 -2.08
C GLN A 53 5.15 8.18 -2.02
N ASN A 54 5.00 7.53 -0.86
CA ASN A 54 4.26 6.29 -0.72
C ASN A 54 3.50 6.23 0.61
N THR A 55 2.18 6.37 0.55
CA THR A 55 1.31 6.23 1.71
C THR A 55 1.02 4.76 1.99
N GLN A 56 1.13 4.34 3.26
CA GLN A 56 0.69 3.03 3.72
C GLN A 56 -0.69 3.11 4.35
N TYR A 57 -1.51 2.10 4.09
CA TYR A 57 -2.87 1.98 4.62
C TYR A 57 -2.96 0.76 5.55
N PHE A 58 -3.44 0.98 6.77
CA PHE A 58 -3.69 -0.06 7.75
C PHE A 58 -5.11 0.04 8.28
N ASP A 59 -5.67 -1.08 8.72
CA ASP A 59 -6.71 -1.08 9.74
C ASP A 59 -6.10 -1.46 11.10
N CYS A 60 -6.94 -1.56 12.12
CA CYS A 60 -6.48 -1.83 13.47
C CYS A 60 -5.74 -3.17 13.61
N SER A 61 -6.25 -4.26 13.00
CA SER A 61 -5.67 -5.60 13.10
C SER A 61 -4.46 -5.78 12.19
N SER A 62 -4.45 -5.23 10.97
CA SER A 62 -3.30 -5.32 10.08
C SER A 62 -2.11 -4.50 10.56
N PHE A 63 -2.34 -3.37 11.24
CA PHE A 63 -1.27 -2.66 11.92
C PHE A 63 -0.61 -3.56 12.99
N VAL A 64 -1.42 -4.20 13.84
CA VAL A 64 -0.89 -5.11 14.87
C VAL A 64 -0.12 -6.28 14.23
N GLY A 65 -0.67 -6.89 13.17
CA GLY A 65 0.02 -7.94 12.42
C GLY A 65 1.36 -7.48 11.83
N ALA A 66 1.40 -6.30 11.20
CA ALA A 66 2.61 -5.73 10.59
C ALA A 66 3.72 -5.49 11.63
N VAL A 67 3.37 -4.97 12.82
CA VAL A 67 4.34 -4.75 13.90
C VAL A 67 4.97 -6.06 14.36
N TYR A 68 4.17 -7.11 14.57
CA TYR A 68 4.69 -8.43 14.98
C TYR A 68 5.55 -9.08 13.90
N TYR A 69 5.13 -8.96 12.64
CA TYR A 69 5.88 -9.49 11.51
C TYR A 69 7.22 -8.76 11.31
N GLU A 70 7.25 -7.43 11.33
CA GLU A 70 8.51 -6.70 11.21
C GLU A 70 9.45 -6.97 12.38
N ALA A 71 8.92 -6.99 13.60
CA ALA A 71 9.71 -7.20 14.79
C ALA A 71 10.36 -8.60 14.82
N PHE A 72 9.58 -9.66 14.53
CA PHE A 72 9.98 -11.05 14.80
C PHE A 72 9.82 -12.02 13.62
N GLY A 73 9.37 -11.56 12.46
CA GLY A 73 8.95 -12.44 11.36
C GLY A 73 7.73 -13.29 11.71
N TYR A 74 6.95 -12.88 12.72
CA TYR A 74 5.83 -13.64 13.24
C TYR A 74 4.52 -13.20 12.59
N GLU A 75 3.96 -14.07 11.75
CA GLU A 75 2.60 -13.89 11.22
C GLU A 75 1.59 -14.28 12.29
N LEU A 76 0.77 -13.33 12.74
CA LEU A 76 -0.33 -13.63 13.65
C LEU A 76 -1.31 -14.60 12.98
N PRO A 77 -1.91 -15.54 13.74
CA PRO A 77 -2.76 -16.58 13.16
C PRO A 77 -4.00 -16.03 12.44
N HIS A 78 -4.43 -14.83 12.80
CA HIS A 78 -5.52 -14.11 12.15
C HIS A 78 -5.28 -12.60 12.19
N ASP A 79 -5.88 -11.90 11.22
CA ASP A 79 -5.75 -10.46 11.00
C ASP A 79 -7.11 -9.77 10.82
N LEU A 80 -8.19 -10.49 11.16
CA LEU A 80 -9.54 -9.94 11.31
C LEU A 80 -9.83 -9.76 12.79
N THR A 81 -10.21 -8.56 13.19
CA THR A 81 -10.41 -8.19 14.60
C THR A 81 -11.29 -9.17 15.39
N TRP A 82 -12.43 -9.60 14.85
CA TRP A 82 -13.30 -10.54 15.58
C TRP A 82 -12.73 -11.97 15.64
N HIS A 83 -11.91 -12.39 14.68
CA HIS A 83 -11.15 -13.65 14.77
C HIS A 83 -9.99 -13.51 15.76
N MET A 84 -9.36 -12.34 15.85
CA MET A 84 -8.24 -12.13 16.78
C MET A 84 -8.67 -12.33 18.24
N VAL A 85 -9.91 -11.97 18.60
CA VAL A 85 -10.48 -12.25 19.94
C VAL A 85 -10.41 -13.74 20.30
N ASP A 86 -10.69 -14.61 19.33
CA ASP A 86 -10.89 -16.04 19.53
C ASP A 86 -9.61 -16.86 19.32
N TYR A 87 -8.74 -16.42 18.41
CA TYR A 87 -7.68 -17.26 17.88
C TYR A 87 -6.26 -16.74 18.10
N VAL A 88 -6.08 -15.45 18.43
CA VAL A 88 -4.73 -14.95 18.75
C VAL A 88 -4.37 -15.42 20.15
N THR A 89 -3.27 -16.16 20.22
CA THR A 89 -2.80 -16.88 21.39
C THR A 89 -1.36 -16.50 21.75
N PRO A 90 -0.90 -16.82 22.97
CA PRO A 90 -1.69 -17.30 24.11
C PRO A 90 -2.62 -16.21 24.66
N ARG A 91 -3.87 -16.57 24.94
CA ARG A 91 -4.86 -15.67 25.54
C ARG A 91 -4.71 -15.68 27.06
N VAL A 92 -4.47 -14.51 27.65
CA VAL A 92 -4.21 -14.33 29.08
C VAL A 92 -5.40 -13.74 29.82
N TYR A 93 -6.37 -13.18 29.09
CA TYR A 93 -7.62 -12.68 29.63
C TYR A 93 -8.74 -12.77 28.60
N TYR A 94 -9.95 -13.09 29.04
CA TYR A 94 -11.16 -13.09 28.22
C TYR A 94 -12.36 -12.76 29.10
N HIS A 95 -13.26 -11.92 28.59
CA HIS A 95 -14.51 -11.60 29.27
C HIS A 95 -15.62 -11.31 28.28
N GLU A 96 -16.83 -11.81 28.56
CA GLU A 96 -18.08 -11.46 27.86
C GLU A 96 -18.94 -10.61 28.79
N PHE A 97 -19.37 -9.45 28.32
CA PHE A 97 -20.05 -8.46 29.15
C PHE A 97 -21.54 -8.78 29.31
N THR A 98 -22.01 -8.65 30.55
CA THR A 98 -23.43 -8.56 30.91
C THR A 98 -23.93 -7.11 31.02
N HIS A 99 -23.01 -6.15 31.06
CA HIS A 99 -23.20 -4.69 31.18
C HIS A 99 -23.79 -4.22 32.52
N SER A 100 -23.48 -4.91 33.62
CA SER A 100 -23.74 -4.35 34.96
C SER A 100 -22.63 -3.36 35.37
N LYS A 101 -22.95 -2.39 36.23
CA LYS A 101 -21.96 -1.42 36.70
C LYS A 101 -20.88 -2.07 37.56
N GLU A 102 -21.27 -3.01 38.42
CA GLU A 102 -20.35 -3.76 39.27
C GLU A 102 -19.38 -4.62 38.44
N GLU A 103 -19.82 -5.13 37.29
CA GLU A 103 -18.98 -5.87 36.35
C GLU A 103 -17.87 -4.98 35.76
N HIS A 104 -18.18 -3.73 35.40
CA HIS A 104 -17.20 -2.82 34.80
C HIS A 104 -15.99 -2.58 35.72
N ASP A 105 -16.21 -2.34 37.01
CA ASP A 105 -15.13 -2.09 37.97
C ASP A 105 -14.27 -3.35 38.21
N ILE A 106 -14.90 -4.52 38.30
CA ILE A 106 -14.20 -5.80 38.46
C ILE A 106 -13.34 -6.09 37.23
N VAL A 107 -13.92 -6.00 36.03
CA VAL A 107 -13.21 -6.25 34.77
C VAL A 107 -12.09 -5.25 34.57
N LYS A 108 -12.31 -3.96 34.87
CA LYS A 108 -11.26 -2.93 34.80
C LYS A 108 -10.06 -3.29 35.66
N LYS A 109 -10.29 -3.70 36.91
CA LYS A 109 -9.22 -4.10 37.81
C LYS A 109 -8.48 -5.34 37.28
N GLN A 110 -9.21 -6.36 36.85
CA GLN A 110 -8.62 -7.58 36.31
C GLN A 110 -7.77 -7.32 35.07
N ILE A 111 -8.22 -6.46 34.15
CA ILE A 111 -7.44 -6.05 32.97
C ILE A 111 -6.13 -5.38 33.39
N LEU A 112 -6.18 -4.43 34.33
CA LEU A 112 -4.98 -3.73 34.81
C LEU A 112 -4.00 -4.67 35.51
N ASP A 113 -4.50 -5.67 36.24
CA ASP A 113 -3.67 -6.65 36.97
C ASP A 113 -2.93 -7.62 36.02
N VAL A 114 -3.47 -7.91 34.83
CA VAL A 114 -2.88 -8.89 33.90
C VAL A 114 -2.05 -8.27 32.78
N LEU A 115 -2.27 -7.00 32.45
CA LEU A 115 -1.66 -6.33 31.29
C LEU A 115 -0.14 -6.23 31.40
N LYS A 116 0.54 -6.55 30.31
CA LYS A 116 1.99 -6.37 30.13
C LYS A 116 2.28 -5.71 28.80
N SER A 117 3.34 -4.91 28.75
CA SER A 117 3.77 -4.29 27.50
C SER A 117 3.90 -5.33 26.38
N GLY A 118 3.45 -4.96 25.19
CA GLY A 118 3.33 -5.81 24.01
C GLY A 118 2.08 -6.70 23.94
N ASP A 119 1.28 -6.78 25.00
CA ASP A 119 0.00 -7.49 24.94
C ASP A 119 -0.92 -6.87 23.86
N VAL A 120 -1.63 -7.74 23.14
CA VAL A 120 -2.63 -7.35 22.14
C VAL A 120 -4.00 -7.33 22.83
N ILE A 121 -4.64 -6.16 22.86
CA ILE A 121 -6.00 -6.02 23.38
C ILE A 121 -6.95 -5.98 22.20
N THR A 122 -7.96 -6.84 22.23
CA THR A 122 -9.00 -6.89 21.20
C THR A 122 -10.37 -6.87 21.83
N TYR A 123 -11.28 -6.06 21.29
CA TYR A 123 -12.69 -6.07 21.69
C TYR A 123 -13.61 -6.11 20.47
N ASP A 124 -14.75 -6.76 20.65
CA ASP A 124 -15.72 -7.04 19.59
C ASP A 124 -17.11 -6.49 19.96
N ARG A 125 -17.76 -5.86 18.99
CA ARG A 125 -19.11 -5.30 19.07
C ARG A 125 -20.17 -6.25 18.52
N GLY A 126 -19.76 -7.38 17.95
CA GLY A 126 -20.61 -8.27 17.17
C GLY A 126 -20.82 -7.78 15.74
N VAL A 127 -21.28 -8.67 14.85
CA VAL A 127 -21.57 -8.39 13.43
C VAL A 127 -20.33 -7.87 12.67
N GLY A 128 -19.18 -8.49 12.89
CA GLY A 128 -17.95 -8.17 12.14
C GLY A 128 -17.39 -6.76 12.43
N SER A 129 -17.52 -6.28 13.67
CA SER A 129 -17.07 -4.94 14.08
C SER A 129 -16.37 -5.00 15.42
N GLY A 130 -15.19 -4.39 15.53
CA GLY A 130 -14.40 -4.39 16.76
C GLY A 130 -13.18 -3.48 16.63
N HIS A 131 -12.25 -3.59 17.58
CA HIS A 131 -10.94 -2.95 17.47
C HIS A 131 -9.83 -3.80 18.07
N THR A 132 -8.61 -3.68 17.53
CA THR A 132 -7.40 -4.30 18.08
C THR A 132 -6.31 -3.24 18.26
N LEU A 133 -5.48 -3.41 19.31
CA LEU A 133 -4.42 -2.48 19.67
C LEU A 133 -3.27 -3.17 20.40
N ILE A 134 -2.12 -2.50 20.50
CA ILE A 134 -0.95 -2.98 21.26
C ILE A 134 -0.82 -2.13 22.54
N TYR A 135 -0.79 -2.79 23.70
CA TYR A 135 -0.49 -2.13 24.97
C TYR A 135 1.01 -1.83 25.06
N MET A 136 1.39 -0.59 25.36
CA MET A 136 2.78 -0.15 25.38
C MET A 136 3.43 -0.22 26.76
N GLY A 137 2.65 -0.49 27.81
CA GLY A 137 3.07 -0.20 29.18
C GLY A 137 2.68 1.22 29.60
N ASP A 138 2.94 1.58 30.86
CA ASP A 138 2.72 2.93 31.41
C ASP A 138 1.33 3.50 31.13
N HIS A 139 0.31 2.64 31.20
CA HIS A 139 -1.09 2.97 30.91
C HIS A 139 -1.35 3.55 29.50
N LYS A 140 -0.45 3.28 28.53
CA LYS A 140 -0.55 3.74 27.14
C LYS A 140 -0.77 2.59 26.18
N TYR A 141 -1.41 2.88 25.05
CA TYR A 141 -1.52 1.94 23.96
C TYR A 141 -1.39 2.64 22.61
N ILE A 142 -0.99 1.88 21.59
CA ILE A 142 -0.90 2.33 20.21
C ILE A 142 -1.88 1.54 19.33
N HIS A 143 -2.55 2.25 18.43
CA HIS A 143 -3.51 1.65 17.51
C HIS A 143 -3.65 2.44 16.19
N CYS A 144 -4.19 1.77 15.17
CA CYS A 144 -4.58 2.41 13.91
C CYS A 144 -6.10 2.63 13.89
N THR A 145 -6.55 3.87 13.74
CA THR A 145 -7.98 4.24 13.75
C THR A 145 -8.22 5.56 13.00
N THR A 146 -9.47 5.90 12.71
CA THR A 146 -9.88 7.25 12.25
C THR A 146 -10.30 8.18 13.39
N ASN A 147 -10.30 7.73 14.65
CA ASN A 147 -10.84 8.50 15.78
C ASN A 147 -12.27 9.02 15.53
N GLY A 148 -13.10 8.22 14.87
CA GLY A 148 -14.50 8.57 14.56
C GLY A 148 -14.69 9.44 13.31
N ARG A 149 -13.62 9.74 12.56
CA ARG A 149 -13.72 10.31 11.20
C ARG A 149 -14.10 9.21 10.19
N ALA A 150 -14.64 9.60 9.04
CA ALA A 150 -14.97 8.67 7.97
C ALA A 150 -13.70 7.93 7.47
N ASP A 151 -13.86 6.92 6.62
CA ASP A 151 -12.75 6.15 6.05
C ASP A 151 -11.76 7.05 5.27
N SER A 152 -10.49 6.66 5.15
CA SER A 152 -9.46 7.44 4.40
C SER A 152 -9.69 7.49 2.90
N TYR A 153 -10.56 6.63 2.37
CA TYR A 153 -11.04 6.75 1.01
C TYR A 153 -12.56 6.72 0.97
N ASP A 154 -13.14 7.79 0.43
CA ASP A 154 -14.56 7.91 0.18
C ASP A 154 -14.88 7.26 -1.16
N TYR A 155 -15.24 5.97 -1.12
CA TYR A 155 -15.64 5.23 -2.32
C TYR A 155 -16.93 5.74 -2.97
N GLN A 156 -17.80 6.45 -2.24
CA GLN A 156 -19.02 7.01 -2.83
C GLN A 156 -18.69 8.23 -3.69
N ASN A 157 -17.81 9.10 -3.18
CA ASN A 157 -17.41 10.32 -3.87
C ASN A 157 -16.09 10.20 -4.64
N CYS A 158 -15.50 9.02 -4.67
CA CYS A 158 -14.22 8.71 -5.32
C CYS A 158 -13.04 9.57 -4.84
N LYS A 159 -13.00 9.94 -3.56
CA LYS A 159 -12.02 10.91 -3.03
C LYS A 159 -11.22 10.35 -1.86
N SER A 160 -9.90 10.49 -1.92
CA SER A 160 -9.04 10.30 -0.75
C SER A 160 -9.32 11.39 0.28
N ARG A 161 -9.51 10.97 1.52
CA ARG A 161 -9.54 11.84 2.69
C ARG A 161 -8.20 11.69 3.40
N GLU A 162 -7.33 12.66 3.20
CA GLU A 162 -6.06 12.69 3.92
C GLU A 162 -6.29 13.17 5.35
N TYR A 163 -5.88 12.37 6.32
CA TYR A 163 -5.88 12.73 7.72
C TYR A 163 -4.48 13.11 8.19
N GLU A 164 -4.41 13.85 9.29
CA GLU A 164 -3.15 14.22 9.93
C GLU A 164 -2.30 13.00 10.32
N ALA A 165 -2.96 11.90 10.72
CA ALA A 165 -2.33 10.59 10.97
C ALA A 165 -3.39 9.47 11.01
N GLY A 166 -2.97 8.24 10.68
CA GLY A 166 -3.76 7.02 10.89
C GLY A 166 -3.43 6.26 12.19
N LEU A 167 -2.32 6.60 12.86
CA LEU A 167 -1.88 5.97 14.11
C LEU A 167 -1.97 6.95 15.28
N PHE A 168 -2.37 6.43 16.44
CA PHE A 168 -2.53 7.22 17.65
C PHE A 168 -1.94 6.47 18.85
N VAL A 169 -1.36 7.24 19.77
CA VAL A 169 -0.96 6.78 21.10
C VAL A 169 -1.89 7.44 22.11
N ASP A 170 -2.60 6.63 22.87
CA ASP A 170 -3.65 7.09 23.79
C ASP A 170 -3.48 6.47 25.18
N LEU A 171 -4.14 7.09 26.18
CA LEU A 171 -4.16 6.60 27.55
C LEU A 171 -5.31 5.62 27.76
N LEU A 172 -5.02 4.47 28.38
CA LEU A 172 -5.97 3.42 28.71
C LEU A 172 -7.18 3.97 29.47
N GLU A 173 -6.93 4.71 30.55
CA GLU A 173 -7.98 5.15 31.47
C GLU A 173 -8.91 6.21 30.89
N ASN A 174 -8.41 7.03 29.96
CA ASN A 174 -9.16 8.15 29.40
C ASN A 174 -10.01 7.75 28.20
N LYS A 175 -9.63 6.70 27.49
CA LYS A 175 -10.30 6.28 26.26
C LYS A 175 -10.77 4.84 26.27
N LEU A 176 -9.87 3.88 26.55
CA LEU A 176 -10.19 2.46 26.42
C LEU A 176 -11.05 1.95 27.59
N LEU A 177 -10.62 2.17 28.83
CA LEU A 177 -11.26 1.66 30.05
C LEU A 177 -12.36 2.61 30.54
N THR A 178 -13.29 2.95 29.64
CA THR A 178 -14.42 3.87 29.88
C THR A 178 -15.72 3.31 29.30
N GLU A 179 -16.87 3.87 29.70
CA GLU A 179 -18.20 3.55 29.13
C GLU A 179 -18.34 3.92 27.64
N LYS A 180 -17.42 4.74 27.11
CA LYS A 180 -17.34 5.04 25.67
C LYS A 180 -16.34 4.12 24.93
N GLY A 181 -15.52 3.39 25.68
CA GLY A 181 -14.53 2.45 25.20
C GLY A 181 -15.00 1.01 25.32
N VAL A 182 -14.19 0.16 25.96
CA VAL A 182 -14.44 -1.28 26.11
C VAL A 182 -15.66 -1.60 26.98
N PHE A 183 -16.07 -0.68 27.85
CA PHE A 183 -17.27 -0.82 28.70
C PHE A 183 -18.53 -0.22 28.08
N SER A 184 -18.49 0.14 26.79
CA SER A 184 -19.70 0.53 26.08
C SER A 184 -20.67 -0.64 25.99
N GLU A 185 -21.97 -0.37 26.14
CA GLU A 185 -23.07 -1.35 25.96
C GLU A 185 -23.08 -2.04 24.58
N LYS A 186 -22.30 -1.51 23.62
CA LYS A 186 -22.14 -2.12 22.29
C LYS A 186 -21.09 -3.21 22.25
N ILE A 187 -20.22 -3.31 23.26
CA ILE A 187 -19.07 -4.22 23.29
C ILE A 187 -19.50 -5.52 23.95
N ARG A 188 -19.47 -6.61 23.20
CA ARG A 188 -19.89 -7.92 23.71
C ARG A 188 -18.79 -8.61 24.50
N ARG A 189 -17.56 -8.47 24.04
CA ARG A 189 -16.43 -9.23 24.58
C ARG A 189 -15.10 -8.51 24.41
N VAL A 190 -14.18 -8.81 25.33
CA VAL A 190 -12.80 -8.33 25.31
C VAL A 190 -11.86 -9.51 25.55
N SER A 191 -10.72 -9.48 24.86
CA SER A 191 -9.64 -10.46 24.98
C SER A 191 -8.30 -9.73 25.09
N ILE A 192 -7.39 -10.29 25.90
CA ILE A 192 -5.99 -9.89 25.93
C ILE A 192 -5.17 -11.11 25.58
N ALA A 193 -4.42 -11.00 24.48
CA ALA A 193 -3.47 -12.01 24.05
C ALA A 193 -2.04 -11.55 24.28
N ARG A 194 -1.13 -12.51 24.46
CA ARG A 194 0.31 -12.28 24.67
C ARG A 194 1.15 -13.05 23.66
N PRO A 195 1.09 -12.72 22.37
CA PRO A 195 1.84 -13.44 21.33
C PRO A 195 3.36 -13.43 21.56
N LEU A 196 3.89 -12.44 22.29
CA LEU A 196 5.32 -12.37 22.66
C LEU A 196 5.87 -13.63 23.36
N LEU A 197 5.02 -14.49 23.94
CA LEU A 197 5.46 -15.77 24.51
C LEU A 197 5.77 -16.83 23.45
N GLU A 198 5.26 -16.67 22.22
CA GLU A 198 5.42 -17.61 21.11
C GLU A 198 6.34 -17.08 20.00
N VAL A 199 6.60 -15.78 19.97
CA VAL A 199 7.50 -15.20 18.95
C VAL A 199 8.94 -15.73 19.11
N GLY A 200 9.60 -15.93 17.98
CA GLY A 200 11.01 -16.32 17.90
C GLY A 200 11.99 -15.18 18.27
N GLU A 201 13.16 -15.19 17.64
CA GLU A 201 14.13 -14.12 17.76
C GLU A 201 13.76 -12.95 16.82
N PRO A 202 14.16 -11.70 17.15
CA PRO A 202 13.91 -10.56 16.28
C PRO A 202 14.54 -10.74 14.89
N THR A 203 13.94 -10.12 13.87
CA THR A 203 14.52 -10.13 12.53
C THR A 203 15.86 -9.40 12.51
N LYS A 204 16.78 -9.78 11.60
CA LYS A 204 18.08 -9.10 11.45
C LYS A 204 17.92 -7.59 11.25
N ARG A 205 16.94 -7.22 10.43
CA ARG A 205 16.58 -5.83 10.17
C ARG A 205 16.12 -5.12 11.44
N THR A 206 15.30 -5.76 12.26
CA THR A 206 14.84 -5.18 13.53
C THR A 206 15.97 -5.03 14.52
N LEU A 207 16.91 -5.98 14.60
CA LEU A 207 18.11 -5.82 15.43
C LEU A 207 18.96 -4.61 14.98
N ALA A 208 19.15 -4.42 13.68
CA ALA A 208 19.85 -3.25 13.15
C ALA A 208 19.09 -1.95 13.45
N ARG A 209 17.74 -1.95 13.35
CA ARG A 209 16.87 -0.82 13.71
C ARG A 209 17.05 -0.39 15.16
N VAL A 210 16.93 -1.31 16.11
CA VAL A 210 16.99 -0.98 17.55
C VAL A 210 18.42 -0.85 18.07
N GLY A 211 19.42 -1.22 17.26
CA GLY A 211 20.84 -1.06 17.56
C GLY A 211 21.42 0.18 16.88
N GLU A 212 22.17 -0.03 15.79
CA GLU A 212 22.91 1.03 15.09
C GLU A 212 22.00 2.15 14.56
N CYS A 213 20.77 1.82 14.12
CA CYS A 213 19.82 2.77 13.57
C CYS A 213 18.82 3.31 14.59
N ASP A 214 19.03 3.07 15.88
CA ASP A 214 18.08 3.51 16.91
C ASP A 214 17.89 5.03 16.89
N GLY A 215 16.63 5.49 16.89
CA GLY A 215 16.31 6.92 16.81
C GLY A 215 16.57 7.57 15.44
N LEU A 216 16.79 6.78 14.38
CA LEU A 216 16.86 7.28 13.02
C LEU A 216 15.53 7.07 12.30
N TYR A 217 15.00 8.14 11.71
CA TYR A 217 13.96 8.05 10.69
C TYR A 217 14.67 7.88 9.34
N VAL A 218 14.45 6.74 8.70
CA VAL A 218 15.08 6.40 7.40
C VAL A 218 14.01 6.24 6.33
N GLU A 219 14.23 6.82 5.15
CA GLU A 219 13.41 6.59 3.96
C GLU A 219 14.25 6.64 2.69
N VAL A 220 13.81 5.92 1.66
CA VAL A 220 14.34 6.02 0.30
C VAL A 220 13.30 6.68 -0.58
N LEU A 221 13.69 7.76 -1.23
CA LEU A 221 12.92 8.41 -2.29
C LEU A 221 13.53 8.04 -3.63
N THR A 222 12.70 7.87 -4.66
CA THR A 222 13.19 7.57 -6.01
C THR A 222 12.84 8.70 -6.97
N ASN A 223 13.67 8.86 -8.01
CA ASN A 223 13.39 9.64 -9.20
C ASN A 223 13.74 8.79 -10.44
N PRO A 224 12.78 8.41 -11.29
CA PRO A 224 11.37 8.79 -11.23
C PRO A 224 10.68 8.23 -9.97
N VAL A 225 9.65 8.94 -9.49
CA VAL A 225 8.94 8.57 -8.26
C VAL A 225 8.34 7.19 -8.46
N GLY A 226 8.38 6.31 -7.44
CA GLY A 226 7.88 4.94 -7.56
C GLY A 226 6.62 4.84 -8.43
N PHE A 227 6.67 3.95 -9.42
CA PHE A 227 5.66 3.71 -10.47
C PHE A 227 5.57 4.69 -11.64
N GLU A 228 6.30 5.81 -11.63
CA GLU A 228 6.64 6.53 -12.85
C GLU A 228 7.68 5.71 -13.65
N ASN A 229 7.65 5.83 -14.98
CA ASN A 229 8.55 5.06 -15.83
C ASN A 229 9.92 5.73 -15.94
N ALA A 230 10.98 4.94 -15.77
CA ALA A 230 12.28 5.25 -16.34
C ALA A 230 12.41 4.57 -17.71
N LYS A 231 13.09 5.22 -18.65
CA LYS A 231 13.49 4.59 -19.91
C LYS A 231 14.78 3.80 -19.70
N HIS A 232 15.01 2.82 -20.58
CA HIS A 232 16.34 2.24 -20.69
C HIS A 232 17.37 3.33 -21.02
N GLY A 233 18.50 3.31 -20.32
CA GLY A 233 19.51 4.36 -20.40
C GLY A 233 19.24 5.64 -19.60
N ASP A 234 18.06 5.82 -19.00
CA ASP A 234 17.82 6.96 -18.09
C ASP A 234 18.62 6.79 -16.80
N GLU A 235 19.01 7.91 -16.20
CA GLU A 235 19.54 7.95 -14.84
C GLU A 235 18.38 7.88 -13.83
N ILE A 236 18.35 6.82 -13.04
CA ILE A 236 17.42 6.63 -11.93
C ILE A 236 18.13 7.00 -10.64
N GLU A 237 17.57 7.93 -9.88
CA GLU A 237 18.13 8.38 -8.62
C GLU A 237 17.43 7.71 -7.43
N PHE A 238 18.22 7.14 -6.53
CA PHE A 238 17.80 6.61 -5.23
C PHE A 238 18.38 7.48 -4.13
N CYS A 239 17.50 8.20 -3.45
CA CYS A 239 17.85 9.20 -2.44
C CYS A 239 17.54 8.64 -1.05
N LEU A 240 18.59 8.24 -0.32
CA LEU A 240 18.51 7.85 1.09
C LEU A 240 18.47 9.10 1.96
N LYS A 241 17.36 9.29 2.67
CA LYS A 241 17.19 10.33 3.68
C LYS A 241 17.23 9.72 5.06
N VAL A 242 18.11 10.26 5.90
CA VAL A 242 18.30 9.82 7.28
C VAL A 242 18.15 11.02 8.20
N THR A 243 17.10 11.02 9.01
CA THR A 243 16.84 12.07 10.02
C THR A 243 17.10 11.53 11.41
N GLU A 244 17.94 12.22 12.17
CA GLU A 244 18.24 11.91 13.56
C GLU A 244 17.19 12.52 14.50
N LYS A 245 16.64 11.72 15.41
CA LYS A 245 15.51 12.12 16.28
C LYS A 245 15.83 12.10 17.78
N LYS A 246 16.98 11.57 18.19
CA LYS A 246 17.35 11.40 19.61
C LYS A 246 18.46 12.34 20.09
N GLY A 247 18.93 13.25 19.24
CA GLY A 247 19.97 14.22 19.56
C GLY A 247 21.40 13.66 19.58
N ASN A 248 21.65 12.50 18.97
CA ASN A 248 22.94 11.83 19.00
C ASN A 248 23.63 11.85 17.64
N SER A 249 24.92 12.19 17.59
CA SER A 249 25.70 12.05 16.35
C SER A 249 25.99 10.58 16.05
N LYS A 250 25.85 10.16 14.80
CA LYS A 250 26.15 8.79 14.35
C LYS A 250 27.00 8.81 13.09
N LYS A 251 27.89 7.82 12.96
CA LYS A 251 28.61 7.53 11.72
C LYS A 251 28.15 6.18 11.21
N SER A 252 27.92 6.08 9.92
CA SER A 252 27.49 4.83 9.28
C SER A 252 27.97 4.78 7.83
N ILE A 253 27.71 3.67 7.16
CA ILE A 253 28.00 3.46 5.74
C ILE A 253 26.67 3.29 5.02
N ALA A 254 26.39 4.19 4.07
CA ALA A 254 25.29 4.02 3.13
C ALA A 254 25.79 3.18 1.95
N LYS A 255 25.03 2.18 1.51
CA LYS A 255 25.39 1.30 0.39
C LYS A 255 24.17 1.02 -0.49
N ILE A 256 24.39 0.88 -1.79
CA ILE A 256 23.40 0.40 -2.76
C ILE A 256 23.91 -0.87 -3.46
N GLU A 257 23.01 -1.82 -3.68
CA GLU A 257 23.20 -2.99 -4.53
C GLU A 257 22.11 -3.00 -5.60
N VAL A 258 22.49 -3.33 -6.83
CA VAL A 258 21.60 -3.33 -8.00
C VAL A 258 21.67 -4.69 -8.70
N PRO A 259 20.62 -5.13 -9.40
CA PRO A 259 20.65 -6.38 -10.16
C PRO A 259 21.59 -6.31 -11.37
N ASP A 260 21.95 -7.47 -11.93
CA ASP A 260 22.94 -7.64 -13.02
C ASP A 260 22.63 -6.92 -14.35
N PHE A 261 21.47 -6.28 -14.47
CA PHE A 261 21.07 -5.49 -15.63
C PHE A 261 21.02 -3.98 -15.36
N ALA A 262 21.48 -3.58 -14.17
CA ALA A 262 21.60 -2.19 -13.75
C ALA A 262 23.03 -1.90 -13.29
N ASN A 263 23.45 -0.66 -13.47
CA ASN A 263 24.81 -0.22 -13.14
C ASN A 263 24.74 1.03 -12.26
N VAL A 264 25.48 1.03 -11.15
CA VAL A 264 25.63 2.23 -10.31
C VAL A 264 26.59 3.20 -11.00
N ILE A 265 26.17 4.46 -11.14
CA ILE A 265 27.04 5.54 -11.63
C ILE A 265 27.85 6.06 -10.44
N GLY A 266 29.17 5.88 -10.48
CA GLY A 266 30.08 6.33 -9.44
C GLY A 266 30.25 5.32 -8.30
N GLU A 267 30.33 5.80 -7.06
CA GLU A 267 30.51 4.94 -5.89
C GLU A 267 29.20 4.29 -5.43
N ASN A 268 29.25 3.01 -5.10
CA ASN A 268 28.11 2.26 -4.55
C ASN A 268 28.05 2.25 -3.02
N LYS A 269 28.98 2.93 -2.36
CA LYS A 269 29.05 3.05 -0.91
C LYS A 269 29.61 4.42 -0.52
N CYS A 270 29.12 4.99 0.56
CA CYS A 270 29.55 6.29 1.07
C CYS A 270 29.57 6.27 2.61
N GLN A 271 30.63 6.78 3.22
CA GLN A 271 30.66 7.01 4.66
C GLN A 271 29.90 8.29 4.97
N ILE A 272 29.00 8.22 5.94
CA ILE A 272 28.12 9.34 6.28
C ILE A 272 28.27 9.69 7.76
N GLU A 273 28.17 10.99 8.03
CA GLU A 273 28.02 11.53 9.37
C GLU A 273 26.61 12.12 9.49
N ILE A 274 25.90 11.66 10.51
CA ILE A 274 24.54 12.07 10.83
C ILE A 274 24.65 12.94 12.08
N LEU A 275 24.39 14.24 11.93
CA LEU A 275 24.47 15.19 13.02
C LEU A 275 23.19 15.15 13.88
N PRO A 276 23.27 15.52 15.16
CA PRO A 276 22.11 15.60 16.05
C PRO A 276 20.97 16.43 15.46
N ASN A 277 19.74 15.93 15.54
CA ASN A 277 18.52 16.60 15.09
C ASN A 277 18.57 17.12 13.64
N SER A 278 19.39 16.49 12.79
CA SER A 278 19.60 16.88 11.40
C SER A 278 19.06 15.84 10.44
N THR A 279 18.99 16.21 9.16
CA THR A 279 18.72 15.26 8.06
C THR A 279 19.91 15.21 7.13
N THR A 280 20.50 14.03 6.99
CA THR A 280 21.55 13.74 6.01
C THR A 280 20.90 13.07 4.80
N THR A 281 21.33 13.47 3.60
CA THR A 281 20.82 12.93 2.33
C THR A 281 21.97 12.38 1.50
N ILE A 282 21.80 11.19 0.95
CA ILE A 282 22.75 10.54 0.03
C ILE A 282 21.99 10.12 -1.21
N THR A 283 22.53 10.43 -2.38
CA THR A 283 21.94 10.04 -3.66
C THR A 283 22.85 9.06 -4.37
N PHE A 284 22.28 7.92 -4.74
CA PHE A 284 22.89 6.97 -5.66
C PHE A 284 22.20 7.08 -7.01
N LYS A 285 22.97 7.02 -8.09
CA LYS A 285 22.45 7.04 -9.45
C LYS A 285 22.65 5.67 -10.09
N VAL A 286 21.63 5.20 -10.81
CA VAL A 286 21.61 3.89 -11.44
C VAL A 286 21.16 4.04 -12.88
N THR A 287 21.85 3.40 -13.81
CA THR A 287 21.37 3.23 -15.19
C THR A 287 20.96 1.80 -15.42
N VAL A 288 20.01 1.61 -16.33
CA VAL A 288 19.49 0.28 -16.68
C VAL A 288 19.85 -0.02 -18.12
N GLU A 289 20.42 -1.21 -18.34
CA GLU A 289 20.70 -1.72 -19.67
C GLU A 289 19.40 -1.91 -20.47
N ASP A 290 19.50 -1.84 -21.79
CA ASP A 290 18.36 -2.12 -22.69
C ASP A 290 18.11 -3.65 -22.72
N LYS A 291 17.47 -4.15 -21.67
CA LYS A 291 16.97 -5.51 -21.55
C LYS A 291 15.45 -5.47 -21.43
N ASN A 292 14.78 -6.48 -21.97
CA ASN A 292 13.33 -6.62 -21.88
C ASN A 292 12.88 -6.98 -20.45
N VAL A 293 12.97 -5.99 -19.54
CA VAL A 293 12.63 -6.11 -18.13
C VAL A 293 11.70 -4.95 -17.77
N ALA A 294 10.49 -5.26 -17.33
CA ALA A 294 9.49 -4.24 -17.01
C ALA A 294 9.69 -3.55 -15.66
N LEU A 295 10.54 -4.08 -14.77
CA LEU A 295 10.73 -3.57 -13.41
C LEU A 295 12.20 -3.57 -13.02
N LEU A 296 12.69 -2.43 -12.54
CA LEU A 296 13.90 -2.38 -11.74
C LEU A 296 13.49 -2.74 -10.31
N LYS A 297 13.54 -4.04 -10.04
CA LYS A 297 13.33 -4.65 -8.73
C LYS A 297 14.67 -5.11 -8.15
N ASP A 298 14.63 -5.58 -6.90
CA ASP A 298 15.80 -6.16 -6.20
C ASP A 298 16.96 -5.17 -5.98
N VAL A 299 16.71 -3.87 -6.14
CA VAL A 299 17.61 -2.82 -5.64
C VAL A 299 17.57 -2.85 -4.12
N LYS A 300 18.72 -2.98 -3.49
CA LYS A 300 18.84 -2.98 -2.02
C LYS A 300 19.64 -1.80 -1.57
N MET A 301 19.20 -1.16 -0.49
CA MET A 301 19.91 -0.08 0.15
C MET A 301 20.12 -0.39 1.61
N TYR A 302 21.30 -0.03 2.11
CA TYR A 302 21.73 -0.31 3.46
C TYR A 302 22.23 0.94 4.15
N LEU A 303 21.96 1.04 5.45
CA LEU A 303 22.60 1.97 6.37
C LEU A 303 23.27 1.13 7.46
N GLY A 304 24.55 0.83 7.31
CA GLY A 304 25.21 -0.23 8.08
C GLY A 304 24.67 -1.61 7.67
N GLU A 305 24.20 -2.38 8.65
CA GLU A 305 23.50 -3.65 8.48
C GLU A 305 21.97 -3.49 8.31
N PHE A 306 21.44 -2.28 8.49
CA PHE A 306 20.01 -2.01 8.32
C PHE A 306 19.62 -1.95 6.85
N GLU A 307 18.93 -2.99 6.36
CA GLU A 307 18.30 -3.00 5.05
C GLU A 307 17.08 -2.07 5.03
N VAL A 308 17.14 -1.03 4.20
CA VAL A 308 16.10 -0.02 4.04
C VAL A 308 15.18 -0.46 2.90
N PHE A 309 13.87 -0.25 3.07
CA PHE A 309 12.92 -0.46 2.00
C PHE A 309 13.23 0.45 0.81
N VAL A 310 13.34 -0.14 -0.38
CA VAL A 310 13.55 0.56 -1.65
C VAL A 310 12.30 0.42 -2.52
N PRO A 311 11.67 1.52 -2.97
CA PRO A 311 10.59 1.44 -3.95
C PRO A 311 11.10 0.86 -5.27
N MET A 312 10.32 -0.04 -5.88
CA MET A 312 10.60 -0.52 -7.24
C MET A 312 10.35 0.61 -8.25
N VAL A 313 11.11 0.59 -9.34
CA VAL A 313 10.92 1.53 -10.46
C VAL A 313 10.37 0.77 -11.66
N LEU A 314 9.32 1.32 -12.27
CA LEU A 314 8.76 0.77 -13.49
C LEU A 314 9.69 1.13 -14.65
N LEU A 315 10.11 0.12 -15.41
CA LEU A 315 10.92 0.31 -16.59
C LEU A 315 10.03 0.19 -17.80
N GLY A 316 10.13 1.17 -18.68
CA GLY A 316 9.21 1.26 -19.79
C GLY A 316 9.86 1.68 -21.09
N LYS A 317 9.51 0.97 -22.15
CA LYS A 317 9.72 1.46 -23.51
C LYS A 317 8.72 2.58 -23.77
N THR A 318 9.21 3.80 -23.95
CA THR A 318 8.37 4.91 -24.43
C THR A 318 8.21 4.83 -25.94
N LEU A 319 7.03 5.19 -26.44
CA LEU A 319 6.82 5.39 -27.87
C LEU A 319 7.85 6.34 -28.45
N SER A 320 8.38 6.02 -29.64
CA SER A 320 9.20 6.94 -30.42
C SER A 320 8.37 8.18 -30.83
N ASN A 321 9.04 9.27 -31.21
CA ASN A 321 8.34 10.46 -31.69
C ASN A 321 7.44 10.14 -32.89
N GLU A 322 7.92 9.32 -33.82
CA GLU A 322 7.14 8.86 -34.98
C GLU A 322 5.89 8.08 -34.57
N GLN A 323 6.02 7.14 -33.62
CA GLN A 323 4.87 6.38 -33.12
C GLN A 323 3.85 7.30 -32.45
N ARG A 324 4.30 8.28 -31.64
CA ARG A 324 3.41 9.26 -30.99
C ARG A 324 2.68 10.09 -32.03
N ASP A 325 3.38 10.58 -33.05
CA ASP A 325 2.79 11.39 -34.11
C ASP A 325 1.73 10.60 -34.90
N ILE A 326 1.99 9.32 -35.22
CA ILE A 326 1.02 8.43 -35.85
C ILE A 326 -0.24 8.30 -34.98
N LEU A 327 -0.07 7.96 -33.71
CA LEU A 327 -1.19 7.74 -32.78
C LEU A 327 -2.02 9.01 -32.60
N THR A 328 -1.40 10.14 -32.28
CA THR A 328 -2.10 11.41 -32.04
C THR A 328 -2.86 11.85 -33.29
N ASN A 329 -2.22 11.83 -34.47
CA ASN A 329 -2.85 12.29 -35.72
C ASN A 329 -4.02 11.42 -36.16
N GLN A 330 -4.02 10.12 -35.85
CA GLN A 330 -5.09 9.20 -36.24
C GLN A 330 -6.21 9.17 -35.21
N LEU A 331 -5.89 9.06 -33.90
CA LEU A 331 -6.89 8.93 -32.85
C LEU A 331 -7.78 10.17 -32.72
N GLU A 332 -7.23 11.38 -32.92
CA GLU A 332 -8.03 12.62 -32.89
C GLU A 332 -9.07 12.70 -34.02
N LYS A 333 -8.86 11.97 -35.12
CA LYS A 333 -9.72 12.01 -36.32
C LYS A 333 -10.77 10.89 -36.35
N VAL A 334 -10.78 10.03 -35.33
CA VAL A 334 -11.73 8.91 -35.24
C VAL A 334 -13.14 9.44 -35.03
N LYS A 335 -14.10 8.91 -35.80
CA LYS A 335 -15.53 9.24 -35.65
C LYS A 335 -16.28 8.28 -34.72
N THR A 336 -15.80 7.05 -34.62
CA THR A 336 -16.40 5.97 -33.84
C THR A 336 -15.30 5.27 -33.05
N PHE A 337 -15.43 5.23 -31.73
CA PHE A 337 -14.38 4.71 -30.86
C PHE A 337 -14.77 3.37 -30.24
N ASP A 338 -13.99 2.35 -30.56
CA ASP A 338 -13.96 1.04 -29.92
C ASP A 338 -12.52 0.51 -29.91
N LEU A 339 -12.25 -0.50 -29.08
CA LEU A 339 -10.89 -1.01 -28.93
C LEU A 339 -10.36 -1.67 -30.22
N GLN A 340 -11.23 -2.16 -31.11
CA GLN A 340 -10.83 -2.67 -32.42
C GLN A 340 -10.26 -1.55 -33.31
N THR A 341 -10.90 -0.39 -33.34
CA THR A 341 -10.43 0.79 -34.07
C THR A 341 -9.10 1.29 -33.49
N VAL A 342 -9.00 1.35 -32.16
CA VAL A 342 -7.73 1.68 -31.47
C VAL A 342 -6.64 0.68 -31.85
N SER A 343 -6.93 -0.62 -31.82
CA SER A 343 -5.98 -1.66 -32.19
C SER A 343 -5.42 -1.48 -33.61
N ASN A 344 -6.28 -1.17 -34.59
CA ASN A 344 -5.83 -0.93 -35.96
C ASN A 344 -4.89 0.29 -36.08
N ILE A 345 -5.13 1.33 -35.29
CA ILE A 345 -4.28 2.53 -35.26
C ILE A 345 -2.92 2.21 -34.62
N TYR A 346 -2.89 1.43 -33.54
CA TYR A 346 -1.64 0.99 -32.92
C TYR A 346 -0.85 0.04 -33.83
N GLU A 347 -1.52 -0.79 -34.61
CA GLU A 347 -0.88 -1.67 -35.59
C GLU A 347 -0.15 -0.87 -36.69
N ASN A 348 -0.72 0.27 -37.12
CA ASN A 348 -0.02 1.21 -38.02
C ASN A 348 1.26 1.81 -37.41
N ALA A 349 1.35 1.87 -36.08
CA ALA A 349 2.55 2.28 -35.34
C ALA A 349 3.47 1.08 -34.98
N GLY A 350 3.15 -0.12 -35.47
CA GLY A 350 3.90 -1.35 -35.23
C GLY A 350 3.66 -1.98 -33.86
N ILE A 351 2.53 -1.69 -33.19
CA ILE A 351 2.25 -2.12 -31.82
C ILE A 351 0.99 -2.98 -31.78
N LYS A 352 1.06 -4.15 -31.14
CA LYS A 352 -0.08 -5.05 -31.02
C LYS A 352 -0.90 -4.75 -29.76
N VAL A 353 -2.20 -4.57 -29.95
CA VAL A 353 -3.18 -4.35 -28.88
C VAL A 353 -4.27 -5.42 -29.00
N GLU A 354 -4.92 -5.75 -27.88
CA GLU A 354 -6.13 -6.57 -27.94
C GLU A 354 -7.29 -5.78 -28.55
N THR A 355 -8.23 -6.47 -29.19
CA THR A 355 -9.29 -5.82 -29.98
C THR A 355 -10.62 -5.63 -29.24
N SER A 356 -10.72 -6.12 -27.99
CA SER A 356 -11.94 -6.08 -27.18
C SER A 356 -11.65 -5.79 -25.71
N GLU A 357 -12.36 -4.83 -25.13
CA GLU A 357 -12.28 -4.51 -23.70
C GLU A 357 -12.60 -5.72 -22.83
N THR A 358 -13.65 -6.48 -23.16
CA THR A 358 -14.03 -7.69 -22.42
C THR A 358 -12.90 -8.71 -22.43
N LYS A 359 -12.22 -8.90 -23.58
CA LYS A 359 -11.10 -9.84 -23.70
C LYS A 359 -9.89 -9.37 -22.89
N VAL A 360 -9.60 -8.07 -22.88
CA VAL A 360 -8.60 -7.48 -21.97
C VAL A 360 -8.92 -7.86 -20.53
N LEU A 361 -10.13 -7.59 -20.05
CA LEU A 361 -10.49 -7.88 -18.66
C LEU A 361 -10.42 -9.39 -18.34
N GLN A 362 -10.89 -10.26 -19.23
CA GLN A 362 -10.81 -11.72 -19.05
C GLN A 362 -9.37 -12.25 -18.99
N ASN A 363 -8.47 -11.66 -19.79
CA ASN A 363 -7.04 -12.00 -19.77
C ASN A 363 -6.35 -11.54 -18.49
N LEU A 364 -6.87 -10.50 -17.83
CA LEU A 364 -6.24 -9.90 -16.66
C LEU A 364 -6.88 -10.33 -15.34
N PHE A 365 -8.14 -10.74 -15.33
CA PHE A 365 -8.87 -11.04 -14.10
C PHE A 365 -9.50 -12.45 -14.12
N TYR A 366 -9.63 -13.03 -12.93
CA TYR A 366 -10.52 -14.14 -12.63
C TYR A 366 -11.83 -13.58 -12.11
N LEU A 367 -12.96 -14.02 -12.67
CA LEU A 367 -14.28 -13.73 -12.12
C LEU A 367 -14.57 -14.72 -10.99
N HIS A 368 -14.92 -14.20 -9.82
CA HIS A 368 -15.44 -14.96 -8.70
C HIS A 368 -16.90 -14.58 -8.48
N ASP A 369 -17.77 -15.57 -8.62
CA ASP A 369 -19.18 -15.47 -8.24
C ASP A 369 -19.30 -15.75 -6.74
N SER A 370 -19.95 -14.84 -6.02
CA SER A 370 -20.15 -14.91 -4.57
C SER A 370 -21.60 -14.54 -4.23
N PRO A 371 -22.20 -15.13 -3.18
CA PRO A 371 -23.51 -14.72 -2.67
C PRO A 371 -23.63 -13.24 -2.32
N THR A 372 -22.50 -12.54 -2.15
CA THR A 372 -22.44 -11.11 -1.83
C THR A 372 -22.25 -10.21 -3.06
N GLY A 373 -22.15 -10.79 -4.27
CA GLY A 373 -21.90 -10.10 -5.54
C GLY A 373 -20.58 -10.51 -6.21
N ASP A 374 -20.53 -10.34 -7.53
CA ASP A 374 -19.37 -10.68 -8.36
C ASP A 374 -18.14 -9.82 -8.04
N VAL A 375 -16.96 -10.44 -8.05
CA VAL A 375 -15.68 -9.76 -7.89
C VAL A 375 -14.64 -10.26 -8.90
N LEU A 376 -13.74 -9.37 -9.32
CA LEU A 376 -12.63 -9.66 -10.22
C LEU A 376 -11.34 -9.77 -9.44
N ALA A 377 -10.74 -10.96 -9.34
CA ALA A 377 -9.41 -11.11 -8.78
C ALA A 377 -8.34 -11.00 -9.87
N ARG A 378 -7.34 -10.12 -9.69
CA ARG A 378 -6.26 -9.96 -10.67
C ARG A 378 -5.42 -11.24 -10.79
N ARG A 379 -5.21 -11.69 -12.03
CA ARG A 379 -4.26 -12.77 -12.41
C ARG A 379 -2.82 -12.29 -12.25
N THR A 380 -1.88 -13.22 -12.09
CA THR A 380 -0.45 -12.87 -12.01
C THR A 380 0.02 -12.05 -13.21
N GLN A 381 0.59 -10.88 -12.97
CA GLN A 381 1.04 -9.92 -13.97
C GLN A 381 2.37 -10.30 -14.61
N ASN A 382 2.46 -10.03 -15.91
CA ASN A 382 3.70 -9.90 -16.64
C ASN A 382 3.53 -8.77 -17.68
N PRO A 383 3.91 -7.51 -17.36
CA PRO A 383 3.69 -6.34 -18.20
C PRO A 383 4.23 -6.47 -19.61
N VAL A 384 5.30 -7.26 -19.78
CA VAL A 384 5.88 -7.55 -21.09
C VAL A 384 4.90 -8.34 -21.96
N LEU A 385 4.10 -9.22 -21.36
CA LEU A 385 3.12 -10.05 -22.07
C LEU A 385 1.73 -9.41 -22.15
N ASP A 386 1.28 -8.81 -21.05
CA ASP A 386 -0.09 -8.32 -20.92
C ASP A 386 -0.22 -6.82 -21.24
N GLY A 387 0.89 -6.09 -21.35
CA GLY A 387 0.93 -4.65 -21.56
C GLY A 387 0.31 -3.88 -20.38
N ALA A 388 -0.05 -4.53 -19.27
CA ALA A 388 -0.73 -3.89 -18.16
C ALA A 388 0.29 -3.23 -17.24
N VAL A 389 0.05 -1.98 -16.87
CA VAL A 389 0.91 -1.28 -15.92
C VAL A 389 0.61 -1.81 -14.51
N TYR A 390 1.62 -2.34 -13.81
CA TYR A 390 1.50 -2.98 -12.48
C TYR A 390 0.67 -2.20 -11.46
N SER A 391 0.57 -0.88 -11.61
CA SER A 391 0.08 0.05 -10.59
C SER A 391 -1.10 0.92 -11.02
N LEU A 392 -1.63 0.74 -12.23
CA LEU A 392 -2.69 1.59 -12.79
C LEU A 392 -3.94 0.77 -13.11
N PHE A 393 -4.52 0.20 -12.07
CA PHE A 393 -5.77 -0.55 -12.17
C PHE A 393 -6.51 -0.50 -10.83
N GLY A 394 -7.78 -0.90 -10.82
CA GLY A 394 -8.57 -0.94 -9.60
C GLY A 394 -10.05 -0.86 -9.89
N GLY A 395 -10.82 -0.35 -8.94
CA GLY A 395 -12.27 -0.27 -9.01
C GLY A 395 -12.92 -0.93 -7.79
N THR A 396 -14.22 -0.73 -7.62
CA THR A 396 -14.99 -1.22 -6.47
C THR A 396 -15.18 -2.74 -6.47
N GLY A 397 -15.09 -3.38 -7.62
CA GLY A 397 -15.25 -4.82 -7.82
C GLY A 397 -13.96 -5.59 -8.04
N VAL A 398 -12.79 -4.96 -7.85
CA VAL A 398 -11.48 -5.58 -8.12
C VAL A 398 -10.75 -5.96 -6.83
N ILE A 399 -10.28 -7.20 -6.79
CA ILE A 399 -9.45 -7.78 -5.73
C ILE A 399 -8.04 -8.00 -6.29
N THR A 400 -7.05 -7.71 -5.46
CA THR A 400 -5.63 -7.78 -5.81
C THR A 400 -4.88 -8.77 -4.93
N PRO A 401 -5.05 -10.10 -5.11
CA PRO A 401 -4.27 -11.07 -4.34
C PRO A 401 -2.76 -10.87 -4.53
N GLU A 402 -2.36 -10.35 -5.70
CA GLU A 402 -0.99 -9.94 -5.99
C GLU A 402 -0.45 -8.88 -5.04
N MET A 403 -1.28 -8.02 -4.45
CA MET A 403 -0.79 -7.05 -3.47
C MET A 403 -0.28 -7.69 -2.18
N ILE A 404 -0.72 -8.91 -1.88
CA ILE A 404 -0.16 -9.69 -0.78
C ILE A 404 1.23 -10.22 -1.16
N ARG A 405 1.45 -10.56 -2.43
CA ARG A 405 2.72 -11.14 -2.95
C ARG A 405 3.75 -10.10 -3.38
N TYR A 406 3.29 -8.99 -3.94
CA TYR A 406 4.06 -7.87 -4.45
C TYR A 406 3.55 -6.62 -3.72
N PRO A 407 3.96 -6.43 -2.45
CA PRO A 407 3.42 -5.37 -1.58
C PRO A 407 3.73 -3.95 -2.09
N PHE A 408 4.49 -3.85 -3.16
CA PHE A 408 4.84 -2.63 -3.86
C PHE A 408 3.79 -2.22 -4.91
N ILE A 409 2.85 -3.06 -5.34
CA ILE A 409 1.79 -2.66 -6.28
C ILE A 409 0.99 -1.49 -5.69
N ARG A 410 0.87 -0.38 -6.44
CA ARG A 410 0.36 0.93 -5.97
C ARG A 410 -1.13 0.86 -5.63
N THR A 411 -1.53 1.55 -4.56
CA THR A 411 -2.93 1.91 -4.28
C THR A 411 -3.14 3.40 -4.06
N ASN A 412 -2.13 4.21 -4.33
CA ASN A 412 -2.28 5.66 -4.35
C ASN A 412 -3.24 6.06 -5.48
N ARG A 413 -3.88 7.23 -5.30
CA ARG A 413 -4.66 7.92 -6.35
C ARG A 413 -3.90 7.87 -7.67
N VAL A 414 -4.58 7.38 -8.70
CA VAL A 414 -4.13 7.52 -10.09
C VAL A 414 -4.29 8.99 -10.42
N ILE A 415 -3.23 9.62 -10.90
CA ILE A 415 -3.20 11.04 -11.26
C ILE A 415 -2.59 11.21 -12.65
N LYS A 416 -2.84 12.36 -13.27
CA LYS A 416 -2.44 12.64 -14.66
C LYS A 416 -0.97 12.31 -14.98
N ARG A 417 -0.04 12.59 -14.04
CA ARG A 417 1.40 12.31 -14.24
C ARG A 417 1.75 10.83 -14.37
N ASP A 418 0.85 9.92 -13.97
CA ASP A 418 1.12 8.49 -14.01
C ASP A 418 0.93 7.90 -15.42
N PHE A 419 0.26 8.63 -16.32
CA PHE A 419 -0.02 8.20 -17.68
C PHE A 419 1.05 8.68 -18.66
N LEU A 420 1.36 7.83 -19.64
CA LEU A 420 2.16 8.16 -20.80
C LEU A 420 1.30 8.29 -22.05
N VAL A 421 1.76 9.12 -23.00
CA VAL A 421 1.15 9.21 -24.33
C VAL A 421 1.08 7.80 -24.93
N GLY A 422 -0.12 7.39 -25.34
CA GLY A 422 -0.40 6.05 -25.84
C GLY A 422 -0.81 5.03 -24.78
N ASP A 423 -1.06 5.44 -23.53
CA ASP A 423 -1.70 4.57 -22.56
C ASP A 423 -3.19 4.41 -22.90
N ILE A 424 -3.68 3.16 -22.88
CA ILE A 424 -5.07 2.80 -23.11
C ILE A 424 -5.73 2.52 -21.76
N ILE A 425 -6.81 3.23 -21.46
CA ILE A 425 -7.59 3.10 -20.23
C ILE A 425 -8.82 2.25 -20.56
N VAL A 426 -8.85 1.01 -20.09
CA VAL A 426 -10.00 0.10 -20.23
C VAL A 426 -10.80 0.13 -18.94
N ILE A 427 -12.11 0.38 -19.05
CA ILE A 427 -13.02 0.58 -17.92
C ILE A 427 -14.21 -0.34 -18.08
N SER A 428 -14.71 -0.88 -16.97
CA SER A 428 -15.99 -1.58 -16.92
C SER A 428 -16.81 -1.18 -15.69
N ASN A 429 -18.12 -1.13 -15.88
CA ASN A 429 -19.09 -0.92 -14.80
C ASN A 429 -19.64 -2.23 -14.23
N ASP A 430 -19.25 -3.39 -14.77
CA ASP A 430 -19.69 -4.72 -14.31
C ASP A 430 -18.56 -5.76 -14.35
N ALA A 431 -18.79 -6.89 -13.69
CA ALA A 431 -17.80 -7.96 -13.56
C ALA A 431 -17.63 -8.80 -14.83
N CYS A 432 -18.65 -8.87 -15.68
CA CYS A 432 -18.62 -9.64 -16.92
C CYS A 432 -17.97 -8.86 -18.09
N GLY A 433 -17.68 -7.57 -17.89
CA GLY A 433 -17.13 -6.72 -18.93
C GLY A 433 -18.14 -6.35 -20.03
N LYS A 434 -19.45 -6.42 -19.77
CA LYS A 434 -20.50 -6.12 -20.76
C LYS A 434 -20.73 -4.63 -20.95
N GLU A 435 -20.52 -3.85 -19.89
CA GLU A 435 -20.58 -2.41 -19.81
C GLU A 435 -19.17 -1.80 -19.88
N SER A 436 -18.34 -2.35 -20.76
CA SER A 436 -16.96 -1.90 -20.91
C SER A 436 -16.80 -0.84 -21.99
N PHE A 437 -15.84 0.04 -21.80
CA PHE A 437 -15.45 1.09 -22.74
C PHE A 437 -13.98 1.46 -22.52
N SER A 438 -13.42 2.19 -23.49
CA SER A 438 -12.01 2.56 -23.47
C SER A 438 -11.76 4.01 -23.88
N ALA A 439 -10.64 4.54 -23.41
CA ALA A 439 -10.10 5.84 -23.81
C ALA A 439 -8.57 5.76 -23.92
N VAL A 440 -7.95 6.69 -24.64
CA VAL A 440 -6.50 6.77 -24.82
C VAL A 440 -5.99 8.12 -24.32
N TYR A 441 -4.91 8.10 -23.56
CA TYR A 441 -4.23 9.30 -23.08
C TYR A 441 -3.20 9.78 -24.12
N LEU A 442 -3.30 11.03 -24.53
CA LEU A 442 -2.41 11.68 -25.51
C LEU A 442 -1.50 12.75 -24.88
N GLY A 443 -1.46 12.85 -23.55
CA GLY A 443 -0.61 13.79 -22.81
C GLY A 443 -1.37 15.02 -22.33
N ASP A 444 -1.81 15.87 -23.24
CA ASP A 444 -2.65 17.02 -22.92
C ASP A 444 -4.15 16.75 -23.10
N LYS A 445 -4.50 15.57 -23.62
CA LYS A 445 -5.88 15.13 -23.91
C LYS A 445 -6.14 13.67 -23.52
N ILE A 446 -7.41 13.35 -23.29
CA ILE A 446 -7.94 11.98 -23.33
C ILE A 446 -8.96 11.89 -24.45
N VAL A 447 -8.81 10.89 -25.33
CA VAL A 447 -9.71 10.66 -26.46
C VAL A 447 -10.38 9.30 -26.35
N GLY A 448 -11.68 9.22 -26.62
CA GLY A 448 -12.41 7.95 -26.61
C GLY A 448 -13.75 8.04 -25.91
N LYS A 449 -14.20 6.94 -25.31
CA LYS A 449 -15.46 6.88 -24.55
C LYS A 449 -15.17 7.10 -23.07
N THR A 450 -15.97 7.95 -22.44
CA THR A 450 -15.83 8.28 -21.00
C THR A 450 -16.90 7.60 -20.13
N LYS A 451 -17.91 7.02 -20.78
CA LYS A 451 -19.00 6.24 -20.17
C LYS A 451 -19.49 5.16 -21.13
N PHE A 452 -20.05 4.09 -20.58
CA PHE A 452 -20.67 3.02 -21.36
C PHE A 452 -21.85 3.56 -22.19
N GLY A 453 -21.95 3.13 -23.46
CA GLY A 453 -22.95 3.63 -24.41
C GLY A 453 -22.81 5.11 -24.79
N GLY A 454 -21.74 5.78 -24.35
CA GLY A 454 -21.46 7.17 -24.69
C GLY A 454 -20.87 7.34 -26.09
N GLU A 455 -20.94 8.58 -26.58
CA GLU A 455 -20.29 9.02 -27.81
C GLU A 455 -18.78 9.19 -27.62
N TYR A 456 -18.06 9.32 -28.73
CA TYR A 456 -16.66 9.74 -28.72
C TYR A 456 -16.52 11.15 -28.14
N GLU A 457 -15.57 11.31 -27.23
CA GLU A 457 -15.25 12.58 -26.58
C GLU A 457 -13.74 12.86 -26.62
N VAL A 458 -13.41 14.15 -26.62
CA VAL A 458 -12.06 14.66 -26.36
C VAL A 458 -12.13 15.47 -25.06
N LEU A 459 -11.39 15.02 -24.06
CA LEU A 459 -11.26 15.68 -22.76
C LEU A 459 -9.96 16.48 -22.73
N GLU A 460 -10.05 17.73 -22.29
CA GLU A 460 -8.92 18.66 -22.16
C GLU A 460 -8.99 19.39 -20.81
N GLY A 461 -7.85 19.92 -20.35
CA GLY A 461 -7.75 20.68 -19.10
C GLY A 461 -8.26 19.88 -17.89
N ASN A 462 -9.03 20.55 -17.02
CA ASN A 462 -9.53 19.96 -15.77
C ASN A 462 -10.44 18.73 -15.97
N ARG A 463 -11.05 18.57 -17.15
CA ARG A 463 -11.90 17.39 -17.46
C ARG A 463 -11.10 16.09 -17.47
N ILE A 464 -9.79 16.16 -17.73
CA ILE A 464 -8.88 15.01 -17.63
C ILE A 464 -8.76 14.56 -16.18
N ASP A 465 -8.52 15.49 -15.27
CA ASP A 465 -8.35 15.19 -13.85
C ASP A 465 -9.67 14.64 -13.26
N GLU A 466 -10.81 15.22 -13.62
CA GLU A 466 -12.14 14.72 -13.23
C GLU A 466 -12.40 13.29 -13.72
N PHE A 467 -12.00 12.98 -14.96
CA PHE A 467 -12.14 11.63 -15.51
C PHE A 467 -11.24 10.63 -14.78
N ILE A 468 -9.96 10.97 -14.57
CA ILE A 468 -9.01 10.12 -13.86
C ILE A 468 -9.46 9.87 -12.42
N ASP A 469 -9.95 10.90 -11.74
CA ASP A 469 -10.48 10.78 -10.37
C ASP A 469 -11.70 9.85 -10.31
N SER A 470 -12.49 9.79 -11.38
CA SER A 470 -13.67 8.91 -11.44
C SER A 470 -13.36 7.42 -11.58
N LEU A 471 -12.14 7.05 -11.99
CA LEU A 471 -11.76 5.66 -12.30
C LEU A 471 -11.95 4.71 -11.12
N LEU A 472 -11.59 5.15 -9.91
CA LEU A 472 -11.70 4.34 -8.69
C LEU A 472 -13.16 4.08 -8.26
N GLY A 473 -14.12 4.86 -8.77
CA GLY A 473 -15.55 4.62 -8.59
C GLY A 473 -16.15 3.62 -9.57
N LYS A 474 -15.41 3.25 -10.60
CA LYS A 474 -15.84 2.23 -11.57
C LYS A 474 -15.75 0.85 -10.93
N PHE A 475 -16.51 -0.10 -11.46
CA PHE A 475 -16.41 -1.48 -11.01
C PHE A 475 -14.99 -2.02 -11.22
N CYS A 476 -14.43 -1.79 -12.42
CA CYS A 476 -13.06 -2.13 -12.77
C CYS A 476 -12.47 -1.10 -13.74
N PHE A 477 -11.20 -0.79 -13.60
CA PHE A 477 -10.40 -0.14 -14.63
C PHE A 477 -8.99 -0.74 -14.67
N VAL A 478 -8.36 -0.65 -15.83
CA VAL A 478 -6.95 -1.00 -16.05
C VAL A 478 -6.35 -0.10 -17.12
N VAL A 479 -5.11 0.32 -16.89
CA VAL A 479 -4.31 1.03 -17.87
C VAL A 479 -3.34 0.05 -18.52
N LEU A 480 -3.48 -0.07 -19.84
CA LEU A 480 -2.55 -0.75 -20.70
C LEU A 480 -1.55 0.26 -21.24
N ARG A 481 -0.29 -0.14 -21.29
CA ARG A 481 0.82 0.53 -21.94
C ARG A 481 1.36 -0.40 -23.02
N PRO A 482 0.73 -0.40 -24.21
CA PRO A 482 1.04 -1.39 -25.25
C PRO A 482 2.47 -1.35 -25.75
N SER A 483 3.20 -0.25 -25.54
CA SER A 483 4.63 -0.16 -25.85
C SER A 483 5.49 -1.16 -25.09
N PHE A 484 4.96 -1.80 -24.04
CA PHE A 484 5.64 -2.86 -23.28
C PHE A 484 5.55 -4.23 -23.95
N LYS A 485 4.62 -4.41 -24.90
CA LYS A 485 4.33 -5.70 -25.51
C LYS A 485 5.22 -5.92 -26.73
N GLU A 486 5.93 -7.04 -26.75
CA GLU A 486 6.68 -7.53 -27.94
C GLU A 486 5.77 -8.20 -28.97
#